data_AF-A0A6P0S0H3-F1
#
_entry.id   AF-A0A6P0S0H3-F1
#
_cell.length_a   1.000
_cell.length_b   1.000
_cell.length_c   1.000
_cell.angle_alpha   90.00
_cell.angle_beta   90.00
_cell.angle_gamma   90.00
#
_symmetry.space_group_name_H-M   'P 1'
#
loop_
_entity.id
_entity.type
_entity.pdbx_description
1 polymer ?
#
loop_
_entity_poly.entity_id
_entity_poly.type
_entity_poly.pdbx_seq_one_letter_code
_entity_poly.pdbx_strand_id
1 'polypeptide(L)'
;MSSVPHQRGKRCRRYCLEWIIPIENRNLKGALERTGQAVVLDGDVSDCANFSLWLRSLISKKYPLFFYDEGYSADIELHQDTTQEQIVELFAKELIQYS
;
A
#
# COMPACT_ATOMS: atom_id res chain seq x y z
N MET A 1 -22.05 32.41 -19.32
CA MET A 1 -20.90 31.82 -18.60
C MET A 1 -21.43 30.63 -17.82
N SER A 2 -21.25 29.42 -18.36
CA SER A 2 -21.74 28.19 -17.72
C SER A 2 -20.57 27.48 -17.06
N SER A 3 -20.57 27.42 -15.74
CA SER A 3 -19.62 26.66 -14.93
C SER A 3 -19.84 25.16 -15.15
N VAL A 4 -18.85 24.50 -15.75
CA VAL A 4 -18.82 23.04 -15.88
C VAL A 4 -18.54 22.45 -14.50
N PRO A 5 -19.38 21.54 -13.95
CA PRO A 5 -19.07 20.86 -12.72
C PRO A 5 -17.89 19.92 -12.96
N HIS A 6 -16.80 20.11 -12.21
CA HIS A 6 -15.73 19.14 -12.09
C HIS A 6 -16.26 17.90 -11.36
N GLN A 7 -16.96 17.01 -12.08
CA GLN A 7 -17.12 15.64 -11.62
C GLN A 7 -15.74 14.98 -11.68
N ARG A 8 -15.04 14.95 -10.55
CA ARG A 8 -13.95 13.99 -10.33
C ARG A 8 -14.59 12.60 -10.38
N GLY A 9 -14.67 12.03 -11.58
CA GLY A 9 -15.08 10.64 -11.74
C GLY A 9 -14.19 9.79 -10.83
N LYS A 10 -14.80 8.99 -9.94
CA LYS A 10 -14.09 7.92 -9.24
C LYS A 10 -13.32 7.14 -10.29
N ARG A 11 -11.99 7.29 -10.34
CA ARG A 11 -11.16 6.46 -11.21
C ARG A 11 -11.37 5.03 -10.74
N CYS A 12 -12.08 4.24 -11.53
CA CYS A 12 -12.20 2.81 -11.26
C CYS A 12 -10.79 2.23 -11.41
N ARG A 13 -10.15 1.88 -10.28
CA ARG A 13 -8.85 1.21 -10.29
C ARG A 13 -9.03 -0.07 -11.10
N ARG A 14 -8.23 -0.23 -12.15
CA ARG A 14 -8.19 -1.44 -12.97
C ARG A 14 -6.95 -2.20 -12.61
N TYR A 15 -7.11 -3.44 -12.18
CA TYR A 15 -5.99 -4.32 -11.84
C TYR A 15 -5.62 -5.19 -13.05
N CYS A 16 -4.34 -5.53 -13.17
CA CYS A 16 -3.85 -6.49 -14.18
C CYS A 16 -3.45 -7.84 -13.56
N LEU A 17 -3.26 -7.88 -12.24
CA LEU A 17 -2.97 -9.07 -11.47
C LEU A 17 -3.60 -8.93 -10.09
N GLU A 18 -4.24 -9.98 -9.61
CA GLU A 18 -4.80 -10.10 -8.26
C GLU A 18 -4.33 -11.43 -7.67
N TRP A 19 -4.01 -11.44 -6.38
CA TRP A 19 -3.47 -12.62 -5.69
C TRP A 19 -3.86 -12.66 -4.22
N ILE A 20 -3.69 -13.85 -3.64
CA ILE A 20 -3.86 -14.12 -2.22
C ILE A 20 -2.66 -14.93 -1.74
N ILE A 21 -2.02 -14.48 -0.67
CA ILE A 21 -0.96 -15.21 0.03
C ILE A 21 -1.55 -15.70 1.36
N PRO A 22 -1.70 -17.01 1.57
CA PRO A 22 -2.06 -17.54 2.87
C PRO A 22 -0.88 -17.41 3.83
N ILE A 23 -1.11 -16.81 5.01
CA ILE A 23 -0.13 -16.62 6.08
C ILE A 23 -0.76 -17.19 7.36
N GLU A 24 -0.34 -18.38 7.76
CA GLU A 24 -0.92 -19.12 8.90
C GLU A 24 -2.45 -19.17 8.84
N ASN A 25 -3.13 -18.44 9.74
CA ASN A 25 -4.59 -18.40 9.88
C ASN A 25 -5.24 -17.17 9.22
N ARG A 26 -4.50 -16.41 8.42
CA ARG A 26 -4.98 -15.20 7.73
C ARG A 26 -4.51 -15.16 6.28
N ASN A 27 -5.05 -14.20 5.53
CA ASN A 27 -4.74 -14.00 4.12
C ASN A 27 -4.26 -12.57 3.90
N LEU A 28 -3.13 -12.43 3.21
CA LEU A 28 -2.73 -11.16 2.59
C LEU A 28 -3.25 -11.16 1.14
N LYS A 29 -4.19 -10.27 0.84
CA LYS A 29 -4.66 -10.05 -0.52
C LYS A 29 -3.84 -8.95 -1.17
N GLY A 30 -3.58 -9.08 -2.47
CA GLY A 30 -2.88 -8.06 -3.22
C GLY A 30 -3.42 -7.89 -4.64
N ALA A 31 -3.24 -6.69 -5.17
CA ALA A 31 -3.59 -6.37 -6.56
C ALA A 31 -2.58 -5.39 -7.15
N LEU A 32 -2.13 -5.64 -8.38
CA LEU A 32 -1.26 -4.74 -9.14
C LEU A 32 -2.13 -3.89 -10.06
N GLU A 33 -2.04 -2.57 -9.93
CA GLU A 33 -2.70 -1.66 -10.86
C GLU A 33 -2.19 -1.89 -12.28
N ARG A 34 -3.09 -1.79 -13.26
CA ARG A 34 -2.79 -1.99 -14.69
C ARG A 34 -1.72 -1.03 -15.22
N THR A 35 -1.54 0.11 -14.57
CA THR A 35 -0.49 1.10 -14.87
C THR A 35 0.90 0.63 -14.43
N GLY A 36 0.97 -0.41 -13.59
CA GLY A 36 2.19 -0.88 -12.94
C GLY A 36 2.71 0.06 -11.85
N GLN A 37 1.96 1.09 -11.47
CA GLN A 37 2.43 2.14 -10.56
C GLN A 37 2.15 1.88 -9.09
N ALA A 38 1.20 1.00 -8.77
CA ALA A 38 0.82 0.72 -7.40
C ALA A 38 0.46 -0.75 -7.20
N VAL A 39 0.87 -1.27 -6.05
CA VAL A 39 0.37 -2.52 -5.49
C VAL A 39 -0.54 -2.16 -4.33
N VAL A 40 -1.79 -2.62 -4.38
CA VAL A 40 -2.74 -2.50 -3.28
C VAL A 40 -2.63 -3.77 -2.44
N LEU A 41 -2.56 -3.62 -1.12
CA LEU A 41 -2.51 -4.72 -0.17
C LEU A 41 -3.70 -4.59 0.80
N ASP A 42 -4.34 -5.71 1.10
CA ASP A 42 -5.42 -5.82 2.09
C ASP A 42 -5.10 -7.01 3.01
N GLY A 43 -4.81 -6.70 4.27
CA GLY A 43 -4.33 -7.66 5.25
C GLY A 43 -3.80 -6.97 6.51
N ASP A 44 -3.21 -7.78 7.40
CA ASP A 44 -2.55 -7.27 8.60
C ASP A 44 -1.34 -6.40 8.23
N VAL A 45 -1.16 -5.27 8.93
CA VAL A 45 -0.11 -4.30 8.62
C VAL A 45 1.30 -4.92 8.66
N SER A 46 1.52 -5.90 9.53
CA SER A 46 2.78 -6.63 9.65
C SER A 46 3.07 -7.44 8.37
N ASP A 47 2.05 -8.09 7.82
CA ASP A 47 2.17 -8.86 6.57
C ASP A 47 2.35 -7.94 5.36
N CYS A 48 1.62 -6.83 5.33
CA CYS A 48 1.75 -5.80 4.30
C CYS A 48 3.17 -5.20 4.29
N ALA A 49 3.73 -4.92 5.47
CA ALA A 49 5.10 -4.42 5.63
C ALA A 49 6.12 -5.43 5.08
N ASN A 50 6.01 -6.70 5.47
CA ASN A 50 6.90 -7.76 4.98
C ASN A 50 6.86 -7.92 3.46
N PHE A 51 5.68 -7.94 2.86
CA PHE A 51 5.54 -8.01 1.40
C PHE A 51 6.19 -6.80 0.72
N SER A 52 5.99 -5.62 1.28
CA SER A 52 6.50 -4.37 0.70
C SER A 52 8.03 -4.28 0.75
N LEU A 53 8.65 -4.76 1.83
CA LEU A 53 10.10 -4.86 1.96
C LEU A 53 10.68 -5.92 1.00
N TRP A 54 9.99 -7.06 0.83
CA TRP A 54 10.35 -8.03 -0.20
C TRP A 54 10.30 -7.41 -1.60
N LEU A 55 9.24 -6.68 -1.94
CA LEU A 55 9.13 -5.99 -3.22
C LEU A 55 10.24 -4.96 -3.43
N ARG A 56 10.56 -4.18 -2.39
CA ARG A 56 11.68 -3.23 -2.37
C ARG A 56 13.03 -3.91 -2.64
N SER A 57 13.23 -5.15 -2.18
CA SER A 57 14.46 -5.92 -2.44
C SER A 57 14.63 -6.27 -3.93
N LEU A 58 13.52 -6.41 -4.67
CA LEU A 58 13.51 -6.77 -6.09
C LEU A 58 13.65 -5.53 -7.01
N ILE A 59 13.08 -4.40 -6.60
CA ILE A 59 13.06 -3.18 -7.43
C ILE A 59 14.38 -2.43 -7.30
N SER A 60 14.89 -1.89 -8.41
CA SER A 60 16.11 -1.07 -8.42
C SER A 60 15.97 0.19 -7.55
N LYS A 61 17.01 0.54 -6.78
CA LYS A 61 17.01 1.71 -5.87
C LYS A 61 16.77 3.05 -6.59
N LYS A 62 16.96 3.11 -7.91
CA LYS A 62 16.67 4.31 -8.71
C LYS A 62 15.18 4.64 -8.80
N TYR A 63 14.31 3.69 -8.48
CA TYR A 63 12.87 3.88 -8.43
C TYR A 63 12.44 4.03 -6.97
N PRO A 64 11.95 5.22 -6.56
CA PRO A 64 11.34 5.41 -5.27
C PRO A 64 10.12 4.49 -5.11
N LEU A 65 9.95 3.94 -3.91
CA LEU A 65 8.76 3.18 -3.54
C LEU A 65 8.25 3.74 -2.24
N PHE A 66 6.94 3.99 -2.16
CA PHE A 66 6.30 4.50 -0.97
C PHE A 66 5.30 3.48 -0.47
N PHE A 67 5.26 3.29 0.85
CA PHE A 67 4.21 2.58 1.55
C PHE A 67 3.31 3.61 2.21
N TYR A 68 2.00 3.52 1.98
CA TYR A 68 1.01 4.48 2.47
C TYR A 68 -0.34 3.77 2.66
N ASP A 69 -1.19 4.33 3.53
CA ASP A 69 -2.54 3.84 3.79
C ASP A 69 -3.56 4.39 2.78
N GLU A 70 -4.78 3.86 2.78
CA GLU A 70 -5.83 4.36 1.87
C GLU A 70 -6.23 5.81 2.18
N GLY A 71 -6.10 6.23 3.45
CA GLY A 71 -6.38 7.60 3.90
C GLY A 71 -5.32 8.63 3.51
N TYR A 72 -4.13 8.19 3.06
CA TYR A 72 -2.94 9.05 2.94
C TYR A 72 -2.63 9.80 4.25
N SER A 73 -2.93 9.15 5.37
CA SER A 73 -2.74 9.66 6.73
C SER A 73 -1.27 9.58 7.13
N ALA A 74 -0.55 8.58 6.61
CA ALA A 74 0.88 8.44 6.74
C ALA A 74 1.51 7.83 5.48
N ASP A 75 2.77 8.15 5.24
CA ASP A 75 3.59 7.53 4.20
C ASP A 75 5.03 7.36 4.67
N ILE A 76 5.71 6.37 4.09
CA ILE A 76 7.13 6.13 4.29
C ILE A 76 7.77 5.72 2.97
N GLU A 77 8.91 6.34 2.64
CA GLU A 77 9.74 5.87 1.54
C GLU A 77 10.45 4.57 1.96
N LEU A 78 10.30 3.53 1.14
CA LEU A 78 10.98 2.26 1.35
C LEU A 78 12.40 2.34 0.81
N HIS A 79 13.35 2.28 1.73
CA HIS A 79 14.77 2.07 1.47
C HIS A 79 15.16 0.62 1.76
N GLN A 80 16.43 0.26 1.53
CA GLN A 80 16.91 -1.12 1.71
C GLN A 80 17.16 -1.47 3.18
N ASP A 81 17.31 -0.47 4.01
CA ASP A 81 17.49 -0.50 5.46
C ASP A 81 16.20 -0.20 6.22
N THR A 82 15.10 0.10 5.51
CA THR A 82 13.78 0.21 6.14
C THR A 82 13.40 -1.13 6.77
N THR A 83 13.00 -1.10 8.04
CA THR A 83 12.61 -2.30 8.78
C THR A 83 11.10 -2.45 8.86
N GLN A 84 10.66 -3.67 9.18
CA GLN A 84 9.24 -3.96 9.36
C GLN A 84 8.66 -3.15 10.52
N GLU A 85 9.40 -3.05 11.62
CA GLU A 85 9.00 -2.34 12.84
C GLU A 85 8.74 -0.87 12.56
N GLN A 86 9.59 -0.21 11.76
CA GLN A 86 9.40 1.19 11.38
C GLN A 86 8.07 1.42 10.65
N ILE A 87 7.69 0.50 9.76
CA ILE A 87 6.41 0.56 9.04
C ILE A 87 5.27 0.31 10.04
N VAL A 88 5.34 -0.78 10.81
CA VAL A 88 4.27 -1.14 11.75
C VAL A 88 4.05 -0.04 12.79
N GLU A 89 5.09 0.55 13.36
CA GLU A 89 4.96 1.65 14.33
C GLU A 89 4.27 2.90 13.75
N LEU A 90 4.48 3.17 12.46
CA LEU A 90 3.87 4.31 11.78
C LEU A 90 2.38 4.08 11.52
N PHE A 91 1.99 2.86 11.14
CA PHE A 91 0.62 2.55 10.70
C PHE A 91 -0.24 1.82 11.74
N ALA A 92 0.33 1.26 12.81
CA ALA A 92 -0.43 0.64 13.90
C ALA A 92 -1.05 1.66 14.87
N LYS A 93 -0.51 2.89 14.93
CA LYS A 93 -0.97 3.94 15.86
C LYS A 93 -2.38 4.47 15.55
N GLU A 94 -2.91 4.22 14.36
CA GLU A 94 -4.24 4.69 13.97
C GLU A 94 -5.39 3.84 14.55
N LEU A 95 -5.10 2.72 15.20
CA LEU A 95 -6.13 1.86 15.83
C LEU A 95 -6.48 2.26 17.28
N ILE A 96 -5.83 3.27 17.88
CA ILE A 96 -6.04 3.66 19.31
C ILE A 96 -6.75 5.03 19.46
N GLN A 97 -7.41 5.57 18.42
CA GLN A 97 -8.19 6.83 18.56
C GLN A 97 -9.71 6.68 18.60
N TYR A 98 -10.24 5.47 18.78
CA TYR A 98 -11.69 5.25 18.96
C TYR A 98 -12.02 4.22 20.06
N SER A 99 -11.53 4.45 21.28
CA SER A 99 -12.00 3.74 22.49
C SER A 99 -12.66 4.71 23.46
#